data_AF-A0A3B8V165-F1
#
_entry.id   AF-A0A3B8V165-F1
#
_cell.length_a   1.000
_cell.length_b   1.000
_cell.length_c   1.000
_cell.angle_alpha   90.00
_cell.angle_beta   90.00
_cell.angle_gamma   90.00
#
_symmetry.space_group_name_H-M   'P 1'
#
loop_
_entity.id
_entity.type
_entity.pdbx_description
1 polymer ?
#
loop_
_entity_poly.entity_id
_entity_poly.type
_entity_poly.pdbx_seq_one_letter_code
_entity_poly.pdbx_strand_id
1 'polypeptide(L)'
;MNAIPSRVGDQSSSDLGHDPNEFPTCPGCGYLRRIAGRCPECGMSYEAMLSLQDRGLRRVRARWTVVWVLLALYLPQCWIFMMPGSWSVYRWSWIAYWPVMPGFLPGVVVGRTVLGVGPESPAGIASMAAVTAALGIGAFMLARRSSTCRALVCTVLLGAGVAHAFVLHGLYSA
;
A
#
# COMPACT_ATOMS: atom_id res chain seq x y z
N MET A 1 5.32 3.19 -73.58
CA MET A 1 5.87 3.34 -72.21
C MET A 1 4.74 3.82 -71.32
N ASN A 2 4.13 2.91 -70.55
CA ASN A 2 3.02 3.24 -69.65
C ASN A 2 3.53 3.16 -68.21
N ALA A 3 3.56 4.29 -67.51
CA ALA A 3 3.89 4.35 -66.09
C ALA A 3 2.60 4.41 -65.27
N ILE A 4 2.47 3.48 -64.34
CA ILE A 4 1.40 3.33 -63.35
C ILE A 4 1.67 4.31 -62.19
N PRO A 5 0.73 5.16 -61.76
CA PRO A 5 0.84 5.82 -60.47
C PRO A 5 0.28 4.90 -59.37
N SER A 6 1.17 4.43 -58.49
CA SER A 6 0.84 3.69 -57.28
C SER A 6 0.19 4.61 -56.24
N ARG A 7 -1.05 4.25 -55.87
CA ARG A 7 -1.73 4.69 -54.65
C ARG A 7 -1.04 4.01 -53.44
N VAL A 8 -0.45 4.81 -52.57
CA VAL A 8 -0.22 4.51 -51.15
C VAL A 8 -0.55 5.85 -50.47
N GLY A 9 -1.63 6.01 -49.71
CA GLY A 9 -2.13 5.15 -48.67
C GLY A 9 -2.17 6.01 -47.42
N ASP A 10 -3.36 6.48 -47.08
CA ASP A 10 -3.84 6.94 -45.77
C ASP A 10 -2.79 7.35 -44.71
N GLN A 11 -2.74 8.65 -44.40
CA GLN A 11 -2.59 9.10 -43.03
C GLN A 11 -3.76 10.02 -42.68
N SER A 12 -4.90 9.37 -42.44
CA SER A 12 -6.02 9.93 -41.70
C SER A 12 -5.78 9.74 -40.21
N SER A 13 -6.22 10.74 -39.44
CA SER A 13 -6.62 10.66 -38.03
C SER A 13 -5.53 10.44 -36.98
N SER A 14 -5.06 11.52 -36.37
CA SER A 14 -5.56 11.93 -35.04
C SER A 14 -4.70 13.07 -34.50
N ASP A 15 -5.19 14.30 -34.71
CA ASP A 15 -5.00 15.41 -33.78
C ASP A 15 -5.61 15.01 -32.42
N LEU A 16 -4.96 14.09 -31.70
CA LEU A 16 -5.08 14.01 -30.26
C LEU A 16 -4.39 15.25 -29.75
N GLY A 17 -5.17 16.24 -29.28
CA GLY A 17 -4.69 17.48 -28.67
C GLY A 17 -3.51 17.20 -27.75
N HIS A 18 -2.31 17.39 -28.29
CA HIS A 18 -1.06 16.98 -27.68
C HIS A 18 -0.54 18.23 -26.99
N ASP A 19 -0.95 18.47 -25.74
CA ASP A 19 -0.45 19.61 -24.99
C ASP A 19 1.06 19.39 -24.77
N PRO A 20 1.93 20.15 -25.46
CA PRO A 20 3.38 19.95 -25.37
C PRO A 20 3.93 20.22 -23.96
N ASN A 21 3.09 20.75 -23.06
CA ASN A 21 3.42 21.03 -21.66
C ASN A 21 3.19 19.84 -20.70
N GLU A 22 2.58 18.74 -21.14
CA GLU A 22 2.28 17.61 -20.25
C GLU A 22 3.56 16.90 -19.74
N PHE A 23 4.66 17.01 -20.51
CA PHE A 23 5.98 16.46 -20.16
C PHE A 23 7.10 17.50 -20.32
N PRO A 24 7.34 18.38 -19.33
CA PRO A 24 8.42 19.37 -19.39
C PRO A 24 9.81 18.73 -19.43
N THR A 25 9.94 17.49 -18.93
CA THR A 25 11.19 16.70 -18.96
C THR A 25 10.91 15.26 -19.38
N CYS A 26 11.76 14.68 -20.23
CA CYS A 26 11.66 13.27 -20.60
C CYS A 26 11.97 12.37 -19.38
N PRO A 27 11.06 11.45 -18.98
CA PRO A 27 11.26 10.58 -17.81
C PRO A 27 12.37 9.54 -17.99
N GLY A 28 12.85 9.32 -19.21
CA GLY A 28 13.94 8.39 -19.51
C GLY A 28 15.34 8.98 -19.35
N CYS A 29 15.58 10.18 -19.92
CA CYS A 29 16.91 10.80 -19.98
C CYS A 29 16.99 12.18 -19.32
N GLY A 30 15.89 12.73 -18.82
CA GLY A 30 15.86 14.05 -18.17
C GLY A 30 15.90 15.25 -19.13
N TYR A 31 15.90 15.03 -20.45
CA TYR A 31 15.92 16.12 -21.44
C TYR A 31 14.71 17.05 -21.30
N LEU A 32 14.96 18.36 -21.19
CA LEU A 32 13.92 19.40 -21.14
C LEU A 32 13.24 19.51 -22.50
N ARG A 33 11.97 19.11 -22.55
CA ARG A 33 11.26 18.96 -23.82
C ARG A 33 10.56 20.27 -24.19
N ARG A 34 10.83 20.74 -25.41
CA ARG A 34 10.24 21.97 -25.96
C ARG A 34 9.37 21.72 -27.21
N ILE A 35 9.30 20.46 -27.67
CA ILE A 35 8.66 20.03 -28.93
C ILE A 35 7.87 18.73 -28.69
N ALA A 36 6.67 18.63 -29.28
CA ALA A 36 5.78 17.46 -29.27
C ALA A 36 6.40 16.24 -30.01
N GLY A 37 5.99 15.00 -29.70
CA GLY A 37 6.42 13.78 -30.44
C GLY A 37 7.36 12.80 -29.70
N ARG A 38 8.48 12.39 -30.31
CA ARG A 38 9.55 11.59 -29.65
C ARG A 38 10.60 12.46 -28.96
N CYS A 39 11.26 11.93 -27.93
CA CYS A 39 12.42 12.59 -27.34
C CYS A 39 13.58 12.65 -28.35
N PRO A 40 14.19 13.83 -28.60
CA PRO A 40 15.29 13.96 -29.56
C PRO A 40 16.58 13.26 -29.09
N GLU A 41 16.84 13.28 -27.77
CA GLU A 41 18.06 12.65 -27.21
C GLU A 41 17.99 11.11 -27.17
N CYS A 42 16.94 10.56 -26.55
CA CYS A 42 16.85 9.12 -26.30
C CYS A 42 15.88 8.38 -27.23
N GLY A 43 15.23 9.08 -28.17
CA GLY A 43 14.27 8.50 -29.12
C GLY A 43 12.96 7.98 -28.52
N MET A 44 12.75 8.16 -27.20
CA MET A 44 11.60 7.59 -26.49
C MET A 44 10.27 8.13 -27.05
N SER A 45 9.31 7.23 -27.27
CA SER A 45 7.96 7.57 -27.73
C SER A 45 7.10 8.16 -26.63
N TYR A 46 6.09 8.93 -27.00
CA TYR A 46 5.11 9.49 -26.07
C TYR A 46 4.39 8.40 -25.25
N GLU A 47 3.97 7.30 -25.90
CA GLU A 47 3.35 6.16 -25.22
C GLU A 47 4.28 5.54 -24.16
N ALA A 48 5.58 5.45 -24.47
CA ALA A 48 6.56 4.97 -23.51
C ALA A 48 6.69 5.94 -22.32
N MET A 49 6.67 7.26 -22.56
CA MET A 49 6.69 8.27 -21.49
C MET A 49 5.46 8.19 -20.59
N LEU A 50 4.26 8.12 -21.17
CA LEU A 50 3.01 7.91 -20.43
C LEU A 50 3.08 6.63 -19.58
N SER A 51 3.54 5.53 -20.16
CA SER A 51 3.66 4.26 -19.45
C SER A 51 4.59 4.34 -18.23
N LEU A 52 5.68 5.11 -18.31
CA LEU A 52 6.63 5.33 -17.22
C LEU A 52 6.04 6.23 -16.14
N GLN A 53 5.34 7.30 -16.53
CA GLN A 53 4.64 8.19 -15.60
C GLN A 53 3.55 7.43 -14.84
N ASP A 54 2.73 6.65 -15.54
CA ASP A 54 1.71 5.80 -14.93
C ASP A 54 2.29 4.78 -13.96
N ARG A 55 3.44 4.18 -14.29
CA ARG A 55 4.17 3.28 -13.38
C ARG A 55 4.65 4.05 -12.14
N GLY A 56 5.17 5.27 -12.32
CA GLY A 56 5.59 6.16 -11.24
C GLY A 56 4.42 6.52 -10.30
N LEU A 57 3.32 7.00 -10.86
CA LEU A 57 2.10 7.34 -10.12
C LEU A 57 1.53 6.11 -9.39
N ARG A 58 1.52 4.93 -10.02
CA ARG A 58 1.12 3.67 -9.37
C ARG A 58 2.00 3.33 -8.18
N ARG A 59 3.32 3.49 -8.28
CA ARG A 59 4.25 3.27 -7.15
C ARG A 59 4.01 4.27 -6.02
N VAL A 60 3.84 5.55 -6.33
CA VAL A 60 3.55 6.60 -5.34
C VAL A 60 2.22 6.29 -4.64
N ARG A 61 1.17 5.94 -5.40
CA ARG A 61 -0.13 5.54 -4.85
C ARG A 61 -0.03 4.30 -3.98
N ALA A 62 0.76 3.30 -4.39
CA ALA A 62 0.99 2.10 -3.59
C ALA A 62 1.69 2.44 -2.26
N ARG A 63 2.75 3.25 -2.29
CA ARG A 63 3.46 3.73 -1.08
C ARG A 63 2.49 4.41 -0.11
N TRP A 64 1.69 5.36 -0.59
CA TRP A 64 0.68 6.03 0.24
C TRP A 64 -0.36 5.05 0.78
N THR A 65 -0.78 4.07 -0.01
CA THR A 65 -1.72 3.04 0.44
C THR A 65 -1.13 2.19 1.56
N VAL A 66 0.15 1.82 1.47
CA VAL A 66 0.86 1.13 2.56
C VAL A 66 0.85 2.00 3.82
N VAL A 67 1.19 3.28 3.71
CA VAL A 67 1.18 4.22 4.85
C VAL A 67 -0.20 4.29 5.50
N TRP A 68 -1.27 4.45 4.72
CA TRP A 68 -2.63 4.51 5.26
C TRP A 68 -3.07 3.22 5.96
N VAL A 69 -2.75 2.06 5.36
CA VAL A 69 -3.08 0.76 5.97
C VAL A 69 -2.31 0.55 7.27
N LEU A 70 -1.00 0.84 7.28
CA LEU A 70 -0.19 0.74 8.51
C LEU A 70 -0.69 1.70 9.59
N LEU A 71 -1.03 2.93 9.22
CA LEU A 71 -1.59 3.90 10.16
C LEU A 71 -2.90 3.39 10.75
N ALA A 72 -3.84 2.93 9.93
CA ALA A 72 -5.11 2.40 10.42
C ALA A 72 -4.95 1.16 11.32
N LEU A 73 -3.96 0.32 11.04
CA LEU A 73 -3.69 -0.90 11.77
C LEU A 73 -3.01 -0.65 13.14
N TYR A 74 -2.04 0.27 13.19
CA TYR A 74 -1.17 0.47 14.34
C TYR A 74 -1.51 1.70 15.19
N LEU A 75 -2.14 2.74 14.63
CA LEU A 75 -2.53 3.94 15.39
C LEU A 75 -3.41 3.58 16.60
N PRO A 76 -4.40 2.67 16.49
CA PRO A 76 -5.17 2.25 17.65
C PRO A 76 -4.36 1.47 18.67
N GLN A 77 -3.14 1.00 18.36
CA GLN A 77 -2.27 0.26 19.28
C GLN A 77 -1.17 1.14 19.90
N CYS A 78 -1.10 2.42 19.53
CA CYS A 78 -0.10 3.35 20.07
C CYS A 78 -0.35 3.72 21.55
N TRP A 79 -1.51 3.37 22.12
CA TRP A 79 -1.82 3.59 23.54
C TRP A 79 -0.80 2.93 24.47
N ILE A 80 -0.16 1.84 24.05
CA ILE A 80 0.91 1.16 24.83
C ILE A 80 2.06 2.11 25.17
N PHE A 81 2.34 3.09 24.32
CA PHE A 81 3.41 4.06 24.57
C PHE A 81 2.99 5.19 25.52
N MET A 82 1.68 5.42 25.69
CA MET A 82 1.15 6.58 26.41
C MET A 82 0.81 6.27 27.87
N MET A 83 0.83 5.01 28.31
CA MET A 83 0.40 4.68 29.67
C MET A 83 1.52 4.75 30.72
N PRO A 84 1.37 5.56 31.78
CA PRO A 84 2.33 5.65 32.89
C PRO A 84 2.09 4.57 33.96
N GLY A 85 3.15 4.21 34.71
CA GLY A 85 3.01 3.63 36.06
C GLY A 85 3.15 2.11 36.19
N SER A 86 2.17 1.32 35.75
CA SER A 86 2.00 -0.09 36.17
C SER A 86 2.60 -1.15 35.24
N TRP A 87 3.16 -0.75 34.10
CA TRP A 87 3.64 -1.62 33.03
C TRP A 87 5.14 -1.86 33.08
N SER A 88 5.87 -1.11 33.91
CA SER A 88 7.33 -0.97 33.84
C SER A 88 8.08 -2.31 33.87
N VAL A 89 7.51 -3.31 34.55
CA VAL A 89 8.08 -4.66 34.66
C VAL A 89 8.00 -5.45 33.33
N TYR A 90 6.96 -5.22 32.51
CA TYR A 90 6.71 -5.92 31.24
C TYR A 90 6.69 -5.00 30.01
N ARG A 91 7.02 -3.72 30.17
CA ARG A 91 6.95 -2.69 29.12
C ARG A 91 7.71 -3.13 27.87
N TRP A 92 8.89 -3.69 28.06
CA TRP A 92 9.73 -4.17 26.97
C TRP A 92 9.13 -5.38 26.27
N SER A 93 8.47 -6.29 26.99
CA SER A 93 7.76 -7.42 26.40
C SER A 93 6.60 -6.95 25.52
N TRP A 94 5.79 -5.99 25.99
CA TRP A 94 4.71 -5.42 25.19
C TRP A 94 5.20 -4.65 23.96
N ILE A 95 6.30 -3.92 24.08
CA ILE A 95 6.96 -3.28 22.93
C ILE A 95 7.47 -4.34 21.94
N ALA A 96 8.00 -5.46 22.43
CA ALA A 96 8.44 -6.57 21.57
C ALA A 96 7.25 -7.25 20.85
N TYR A 97 6.07 -7.32 21.48
CA TYR A 97 4.84 -7.83 20.86
C TYR A 97 4.11 -6.80 19.99
N TRP A 98 4.49 -5.53 20.04
CA TRP A 98 3.83 -4.46 19.28
C TRP A 98 3.75 -4.74 17.76
N PRO A 99 4.78 -5.30 17.09
CA PRO A 99 4.69 -5.63 15.67
C PRO A 99 3.67 -6.72 15.32
N VAL A 100 3.22 -7.51 16.29
CA VAL A 100 2.21 -8.57 16.11
C VAL A 100 0.88 -8.24 16.79
N MET A 101 0.79 -7.07 17.44
CA MET A 101 -0.39 -6.67 18.20
C MET A 101 -1.67 -6.66 17.39
N PRO A 102 -1.72 -6.16 16.13
CA PRO A 102 -2.97 -6.15 15.38
C PRO A 102 -3.58 -7.53 15.16
N GLY A 103 -2.73 -8.56 15.09
CA GLY A 103 -3.15 -9.96 15.01
C GLY A 103 -3.16 -10.69 16.35
N PHE A 104 -3.02 -10.00 17.49
CA PHE A 104 -2.85 -10.63 18.80
C PHE A 104 -4.09 -11.42 19.22
N LEU A 105 -5.24 -10.76 19.45
CA LEU A 105 -6.47 -11.48 19.85
C LEU A 105 -6.88 -12.56 18.82
N PRO A 106 -7.00 -12.27 17.52
CA PRO A 106 -7.37 -13.30 16.55
C PRO A 106 -6.32 -14.39 16.43
N GLY A 107 -5.02 -14.08 16.54
CA GLY A 107 -3.93 -15.05 16.50
C GLY A 107 -3.88 -15.94 17.74
N VAL A 108 -4.19 -15.41 18.92
CA VAL A 108 -4.35 -16.22 20.15
C VAL A 108 -5.52 -17.17 20.01
N VAL A 109 -6.66 -16.68 19.50
CA VAL A 109 -7.85 -17.51 19.27
C VAL A 109 -7.52 -18.62 18.27
N VAL A 110 -6.97 -18.28 17.11
CA VAL A 110 -6.58 -19.25 16.07
C VAL A 110 -5.53 -20.24 16.59
N GLY A 111 -4.49 -19.76 17.29
CA GLY A 111 -3.45 -20.60 17.87
C GLY A 111 -4.02 -21.60 18.88
N ARG A 112 -4.97 -21.19 19.71
CA ARG A 112 -5.62 -22.08 20.69
C ARG A 112 -6.62 -23.04 20.05
N THR A 113 -7.46 -22.58 19.14
CA THR A 113 -8.54 -23.40 18.56
C THR A 113 -8.06 -24.33 17.46
N VAL A 114 -7.10 -23.91 16.64
CA VAL A 114 -6.62 -24.66 15.48
C VAL A 114 -5.35 -25.43 15.79
N LEU A 115 -4.42 -24.83 16.54
CA LEU A 115 -3.08 -25.40 16.77
C LEU A 115 -2.91 -25.95 18.19
N GLY A 116 -3.85 -25.71 19.10
CA GLY A 116 -3.76 -26.14 20.50
C GLY A 116 -2.61 -25.48 21.27
N VAL A 117 -2.10 -24.33 20.82
CA VAL A 117 -0.91 -23.67 21.40
C VAL A 117 -1.25 -22.39 22.15
N GLY A 118 -0.53 -22.16 23.25
CA GLY A 118 -0.65 -20.96 24.08
C GLY A 118 0.15 -19.75 23.56
N PRO A 119 -0.17 -18.53 24.02
CA PRO A 119 0.50 -17.30 23.59
C PRO A 119 1.97 -17.23 23.98
N GLU A 120 2.38 -17.90 25.07
CA GLU A 120 3.77 -18.00 25.50
C GLU A 120 4.64 -18.93 24.63
N SER A 121 4.03 -19.74 23.76
CA SER A 121 4.77 -20.66 22.89
C SER A 121 5.27 -19.95 21.62
N PRO A 122 6.44 -20.34 21.07
CA PRO A 122 6.93 -19.80 19.79
C PRO A 122 5.91 -19.99 18.64
N ALA A 123 5.16 -21.09 18.67
CA ALA A 123 4.10 -21.38 17.70
C ALA A 123 2.90 -20.41 17.85
N GLY A 124 2.55 -20.01 19.07
CA GLY A 124 1.54 -18.99 19.35
C GLY A 124 1.96 -17.62 18.80
N ILE A 125 3.21 -17.22 19.02
CA ILE A 125 3.77 -15.96 18.48
C ILE A 125 3.77 -16.01 16.94
N ALA A 126 4.18 -17.13 16.34
CA ALA A 126 4.15 -17.31 14.89
C ALA A 126 2.73 -17.20 14.33
N SER A 127 1.72 -17.73 15.03
CA SER A 127 0.31 -17.60 14.64
C SER A 127 -0.14 -16.13 14.64
N MET A 128 0.17 -15.36 15.70
CA MET A 128 -0.14 -13.92 15.77
C MET A 128 0.57 -13.12 14.67
N ALA A 129 1.84 -13.45 14.39
CA ALA A 129 2.60 -12.83 13.32
C ALA A 129 1.98 -13.13 11.94
N ALA A 130 1.58 -14.38 11.70
CA ALA A 130 0.93 -14.80 10.46
C ALA A 130 -0.41 -14.07 10.26
N VAL A 131 -1.24 -13.95 11.31
CA VAL A 131 -2.50 -13.21 11.25
C VAL A 131 -2.26 -11.73 10.99
N THR A 132 -1.28 -11.12 11.66
CA THR A 132 -0.92 -9.70 11.43
C THR A 132 -0.46 -9.47 9.99
N ALA A 133 0.38 -10.35 9.46
CA ALA A 133 0.83 -10.28 8.08
C ALA A 133 -0.34 -10.47 7.09
N ALA A 134 -1.23 -11.44 7.34
CA ALA A 134 -2.41 -11.67 6.52
C ALA A 134 -3.36 -10.46 6.51
N LEU A 135 -3.57 -9.83 7.67
CA LEU A 135 -4.35 -8.58 7.79
C LEU A 135 -3.70 -7.45 6.98
N GLY A 136 -2.39 -7.22 7.17
CA GLY A 136 -1.67 -6.15 6.47
C GLY A 136 -1.66 -6.34 4.95
N ILE A 137 -1.33 -7.55 4.49
CA ILE A 137 -1.29 -7.89 3.06
C ILE A 137 -2.70 -7.84 2.47
N GLY A 138 -3.69 -8.48 3.10
CA GLY A 138 -5.07 -8.49 2.63
C GLY A 138 -5.66 -7.10 2.53
N ALA A 139 -5.47 -6.27 3.57
CA ALA A 139 -5.90 -4.88 3.57
C ALA A 139 -5.21 -4.07 2.46
N PHE A 140 -3.91 -4.23 2.26
CA PHE A 140 -3.19 -3.55 1.18
C PHE A 140 -3.70 -3.98 -0.21
N MET A 141 -3.91 -5.28 -0.42
CA MET A 141 -4.45 -5.82 -1.68
C MET A 141 -5.85 -5.28 -1.99
N LEU A 142 -6.68 -5.07 -0.96
CA LEU A 142 -8.02 -4.53 -1.12
C LEU A 142 -8.02 -3.01 -1.29
N ALA A 143 -7.21 -2.30 -0.49
CA ALA A 143 -7.08 -0.85 -0.50
C ALA A 143 -6.44 -0.31 -1.78
N ARG A 144 -5.56 -1.07 -2.44
CA ARG A 144 -4.94 -0.62 -3.71
C ARG A 144 -5.93 -0.60 -4.90
N ARG A 145 -7.11 -1.23 -4.78
CA ARG A 145 -8.06 -1.40 -5.89
C ARG A 145 -8.77 -0.10 -6.27
N SER A 146 -9.19 0.71 -5.30
CA SER A 146 -9.83 2.02 -5.54
C SER A 146 -9.64 2.94 -4.32
N SER A 147 -9.81 4.26 -4.51
CA SER A 147 -9.77 5.22 -3.39
C SER A 147 -10.90 4.97 -2.38
N THR A 148 -12.10 4.61 -2.85
CA THR A 148 -13.25 4.26 -2.00
C THR A 148 -12.98 2.99 -1.19
N CYS A 149 -12.45 1.94 -1.81
CA CYS A 149 -12.06 0.72 -1.09
C CYS A 149 -10.99 1.02 -0.05
N ARG A 150 -10.00 1.86 -0.37
CA ARG A 150 -9.00 2.29 0.61
C ARG A 150 -9.64 2.96 1.82
N ALA A 151 -10.52 3.93 1.61
CA ALA A 151 -11.20 4.62 2.70
C ALA A 151 -11.99 3.63 3.56
N LEU A 152 -12.80 2.77 2.94
CA LEU A 152 -13.60 1.76 3.64
C LEU A 152 -12.73 0.81 4.46
N VAL A 153 -11.68 0.24 3.85
CA VAL A 153 -10.74 -0.68 4.54
C VAL A 153 -10.07 0.01 5.71
N CYS A 154 -9.57 1.24 5.54
CA CYS A 154 -8.91 1.97 6.61
C CYS A 154 -9.88 2.30 7.75
N THR A 155 -11.11 2.73 7.45
CA THR A 155 -12.14 2.99 8.46
C THR A 155 -12.50 1.73 9.24
N VAL A 156 -12.71 0.61 8.54
CA VAL A 156 -13.01 -0.68 9.18
C VAL A 156 -11.86 -1.16 10.05
N LEU A 157 -10.62 -1.10 9.55
CA LEU A 157 -9.43 -1.47 10.32
C LEU A 157 -9.26 -0.60 11.57
N LEU A 158 -9.46 0.71 11.44
CA LEU A 158 -9.33 1.64 12.54
C LEU A 158 -10.42 1.39 13.60
N GLY A 159 -11.67 1.22 13.19
CA GLY A 159 -12.78 0.88 14.09
C GLY A 159 -12.57 -0.46 14.82
N ALA A 160 -12.19 -1.51 14.08
CA ALA A 160 -11.86 -2.81 14.66
C ALA A 160 -10.64 -2.73 15.59
N GLY A 161 -9.62 -1.95 15.21
CA GLY A 161 -8.42 -1.72 15.99
C GLY A 161 -8.69 -1.00 17.32
N VAL A 162 -9.62 -0.03 17.33
CA VAL A 162 -10.07 0.66 18.55
C VAL A 162 -10.80 -0.30 19.48
N ALA A 163 -11.72 -1.12 18.96
CA ALA A 163 -12.41 -2.14 19.76
C ALA A 163 -11.41 -3.17 20.33
N HIS A 164 -10.47 -3.62 19.50
CA HIS A 164 -9.39 -4.52 19.89
C HIS A 164 -8.51 -3.92 21.01
N ALA A 165 -8.10 -2.66 20.86
CA ALA A 165 -7.32 -1.94 21.86
C ALA A 165 -8.09 -1.79 23.18
N PHE A 166 -9.39 -1.50 23.12
CA PHE A 166 -10.24 -1.41 24.31
C PHE A 166 -10.32 -2.74 25.06
N VAL A 167 -10.50 -3.86 24.36
CA VAL A 167 -10.52 -5.19 24.96
C VAL A 167 -9.17 -5.52 25.61
N LEU A 168 -8.06 -5.25 24.93
CA LEU A 168 -6.72 -5.48 25.48
C LEU A 168 -6.41 -4.60 26.69
N HIS A 169 -6.82 -3.33 26.65
CA HIS A 169 -6.76 -2.46 27.81
C HIS A 169 -7.58 -3.03 28.97
N GLY A 170 -8.79 -3.51 28.71
CA GLY A 170 -9.66 -4.13 29.71
C GLY A 170 -9.03 -5.36 30.35
N LEU A 171 -8.47 -6.26 29.53
CA LEU A 171 -7.72 -7.45 29.99
C LEU A 171 -6.48 -7.08 30.81
N TYR A 172 -5.87 -5.94 30.54
CA TYR A 172 -4.74 -5.45 31.32
C TYR A 172 -5.17 -4.85 32.67
N SER A 173 -6.31 -4.16 32.73
CA SER A 173 -6.78 -3.48 33.95
C SER A 173 -7.53 -4.39 34.93
N ALA A 174 -7.85 -5.62 34.53
CA ALA A 174 -8.55 -6.62 35.34
C ALA A 174 -7.56 -7.49 36.13
#